data_AF-A0A951W6L0-F1
#
_entry.id   AF-A0A951W6L0-F1
#
_cell.length_a   1.000
_cell.length_b   1.000
_cell.length_c   1.000
_cell.angle_alpha   90.00
_cell.angle_beta   90.00
_cell.angle_gamma   90.00
#
_symmetry.space_group_name_H-M   'P 1'
#
loop_
_entity.id
_entity.type
_entity.pdbx_description
1 polymer ?
#
loop_
_entity_poly.entity_id
_entity_poly.type
_entity_poly.pdbx_seq_one_letter_code
_entity_poly.pdbx_strand_id
1 'polypeptide(L)'
;MSAEPATLPAVRARRRVVTWLLAAALCYAAAVGAQFGADRAKSADPAGDVLYLPNEKLLTHFTAGLSPVIADLLWLRCIQYTAIENRGRRVFEWLEQMVFTTVRLDPYFKDAYRYGAIFLSALRADADSSLELLHMGIPYAPRSWELPFEAAMVQLQNRRNEPDSRFKAAQYAAMSVATGYAPGLVIDLAAKLQSEYDLGDIEAGMWENMLNSDDRLMRELAQRKLYEVAIRRNLKTLEGWVEKYREGAGHPPPSLEELLKAGNIASPPPDPLGGRYFLGPDGTPYNTSLLDGDKDRRVASLRRQIDAYREKHGAWPQSLEDLISDGLLRGLPEHPYPGESWRYSPEIGEVQ
;
A
#
# COMPACT_ATOMS: atom_id res chain seq x y z
N MET A 1 47.13 52.31 61.91
CA MET A 1 47.90 51.16 61.43
C MET A 1 47.12 49.91 61.80
N SER A 2 46.54 49.23 60.82
CA SER A 2 46.10 47.82 60.81
C SER A 2 45.31 47.59 59.53
N ALA A 3 45.94 46.91 58.56
CA ALA A 3 45.33 46.49 57.30
C ALA A 3 44.85 45.04 57.45
N GLU A 4 43.59 44.79 57.08
CA GLU A 4 42.99 43.46 57.05
C GLU A 4 43.03 42.94 55.59
N PRO A 5 43.63 41.77 55.29
CA PRO A 5 43.78 41.31 53.91
C PRO A 5 42.53 40.56 53.44
N ALA A 6 41.82 41.18 52.49
CA ALA A 6 40.77 40.53 51.70
C ALA A 6 41.40 39.51 50.73
N THR A 7 41.30 38.23 51.04
CA THR A 7 41.46 37.16 50.05
C THR A 7 40.27 36.19 50.17
N LEU A 8 39.90 35.56 49.05
CA LEU A 8 39.06 34.34 48.90
C LEU A 8 37.65 34.45 48.25
N PRO A 9 37.53 34.96 47.01
CA PRO A 9 36.45 34.51 46.10
C PRO A 9 36.92 33.46 45.06
N ALA A 10 38.18 33.50 44.61
CA ALA A 10 38.68 32.66 43.51
C ALA A 10 38.82 31.16 43.85
N VAL A 11 39.12 30.82 45.12
CA VAL A 11 39.33 29.43 45.56
C VAL A 11 38.02 28.63 45.58
N ARG A 12 36.89 29.29 45.88
CA ARG A 12 35.56 28.66 45.90
C ARG A 12 35.04 28.35 44.49
N ALA A 13 35.28 29.23 43.52
CA ALA A 13 34.93 29.01 42.12
C ALA A 13 35.73 27.84 41.52
N ARG A 14 37.04 27.78 41.80
CA ARG A 14 37.91 26.69 41.32
C ARG A 14 37.52 25.33 41.91
N ARG A 15 37.13 25.27 43.20
CA ARG A 15 36.59 24.05 43.82
C ARG A 15 35.28 23.58 43.19
N ARG A 16 34.38 24.50 42.83
CA ARG A 16 33.10 24.17 42.16
C ARG A 16 33.32 23.59 40.76
N VAL A 17 34.24 24.16 39.98
CA VAL A 17 34.56 23.63 38.63
C VAL A 17 35.17 22.23 38.74
N VAL A 18 36.07 22.00 39.70
CA VAL A 18 36.66 20.68 39.94
C VAL A 18 35.60 19.65 40.38
N THR A 19 34.64 20.03 41.23
CA THR A 19 33.55 19.12 41.62
C THR A 19 32.63 18.77 40.45
N TRP A 20 32.33 19.73 39.55
CA TRP A 20 31.53 19.45 38.35
C TRP A 20 32.26 18.55 37.35
N LEU A 21 33.58 18.76 37.17
CA LEU A 21 34.40 17.89 36.31
C LEU A 21 34.52 16.47 36.88
N LEU A 22 34.66 16.33 38.20
CA LEU A 22 34.68 15.03 38.86
C LEU A 22 33.32 14.31 38.77
N ALA A 23 32.22 15.03 38.92
CA ALA A 23 30.88 14.48 38.73
C ALA A 23 30.65 14.03 37.28
N ALA A 24 31.07 14.83 36.30
CA ALA A 24 30.99 14.48 34.88
C ALA A 24 31.86 13.25 34.55
N ALA A 25 33.09 13.19 35.08
CA ALA A 25 33.97 12.04 34.91
C ALA A 25 33.41 10.77 35.56
N LEU A 26 32.77 10.89 36.73
CA LEU A 26 32.11 9.77 37.39
C LEU A 26 30.89 9.28 36.59
N CYS A 27 30.07 10.19 36.08
CA CYS A 27 28.95 9.85 35.19
C CYS A 27 29.43 9.18 33.91
N TYR A 28 30.53 9.66 33.32
CA TYR A 28 31.13 9.06 32.13
C TYR A 28 31.69 7.66 32.43
N ALA A 29 32.40 7.48 33.54
CA ALA A 29 32.92 6.18 33.97
C ALA A 29 31.78 5.19 34.28
N ALA A 30 30.69 5.64 34.90
CA ALA A 30 29.51 4.83 35.13
C ALA A 30 28.82 4.43 33.81
N ALA A 31 28.72 5.35 32.85
CA ALA A 31 28.18 5.07 31.52
C ALA A 31 29.03 4.06 30.75
N VAL A 32 30.36 4.21 30.79
CA VAL A 32 31.31 3.27 30.16
C VAL A 32 31.26 1.91 30.86
N GLY A 33 31.19 1.87 32.19
CA GLY A 33 31.02 0.63 32.95
C GLY A 33 29.72 -0.11 32.61
N ALA A 34 28.62 0.64 32.47
CA ALA A 34 27.34 0.10 32.01
C ALA A 34 27.41 -0.43 30.57
N GLN A 35 28.11 0.28 29.67
CA GLN A 35 28.35 -0.20 28.30
C GLN A 35 29.16 -1.50 28.28
N PHE A 36 30.27 -1.58 29.03
CA PHE A 36 31.07 -2.81 29.12
C PHE A 36 30.30 -3.98 29.76
N GLY A 37 29.41 -3.70 30.72
CA GLY A 37 28.49 -4.70 31.27
C GLY A 37 27.49 -5.20 30.23
N ALA A 38 26.89 -4.29 29.47
CA ALA A 38 25.97 -4.62 28.38
C ALA A 38 26.64 -5.37 27.23
N ASP A 39 27.88 -5.02 26.88
CA ASP A 39 28.64 -5.69 25.83
C ASP A 39 29.13 -7.08 26.26
N ARG A 40 29.44 -7.28 27.55
CA ARG A 40 29.69 -8.63 28.09
C ARG A 40 28.43 -9.48 28.12
N ALA A 41 27.27 -8.91 28.47
CA ALA A 41 25.99 -9.61 28.45
C ALA A 41 25.60 -10.05 27.02
N LYS A 42 25.85 -9.19 26.01
CA LYS A 42 25.63 -9.51 24.59
C LYS A 42 26.41 -10.72 24.07
N SER A 43 27.52 -11.09 24.71
CA SER A 43 28.36 -12.20 24.26
C SER A 43 27.89 -13.59 24.70
N ALA A 44 26.84 -13.69 25.52
CA ALA A 44 26.46 -14.96 26.16
C ALA A 44 25.35 -15.76 25.46
N ASP A 45 24.38 -15.16 24.76
CA ASP A 45 23.36 -15.92 24.01
C ASP A 45 22.58 -15.00 23.04
N PRO A 46 22.70 -15.17 21.70
CA PRO A 46 21.90 -14.40 20.75
C PRO A 46 20.40 -14.73 20.76
N ALA A 47 20.03 -15.92 21.26
CA ALA A 47 18.67 -16.45 21.16
C ALA A 47 17.87 -16.35 22.48
N GLY A 48 18.54 -16.33 23.63
CA GLY A 48 17.90 -16.34 24.95
C GLY A 48 17.50 -14.98 25.53
N ASP A 49 18.04 -13.88 25.00
CA ASP A 49 17.91 -12.53 25.58
C ASP A 49 17.11 -11.57 24.68
N VAL A 50 16.02 -12.08 24.09
CA VAL A 50 15.08 -11.25 23.31
C VAL A 50 14.20 -10.46 24.26
N LEU A 51 14.79 -9.37 24.74
CA LEU A 51 14.13 -8.11 25.07
C LEU A 51 12.94 -8.23 26.04
N TYR A 52 13.24 -8.04 27.33
CA TYR A 52 12.27 -7.57 28.32
C TYR A 52 11.71 -6.21 27.86
N LEU A 53 10.75 -6.21 26.93
CA LEU A 53 9.93 -5.05 26.64
C LEU A 53 8.96 -4.92 27.82
N PRO A 54 9.05 -3.85 28.63
CA PRO A 54 8.12 -3.67 29.72
C PRO A 54 6.69 -3.59 29.14
N ASN A 55 5.74 -4.17 29.88
CA ASN A 55 4.30 -4.21 29.58
C ASN A 55 3.83 -2.92 28.87
N GLU A 56 3.00 -3.05 27.83
CA GLU A 56 2.54 -2.01 26.89
C GLU A 56 2.24 -0.63 27.51
N LYS A 57 1.72 -0.61 28.73
CA LYS A 57 1.40 0.62 29.49
C LYS A 57 2.64 1.42 29.93
N LEU A 58 3.77 0.76 30.09
CA LEU A 58 5.03 1.38 30.48
C LEU A 58 5.73 1.99 29.26
N LEU A 59 5.63 1.38 28.09
CA LEU A 59 6.34 1.85 26.89
C LEU A 59 5.95 3.28 26.52
N THR A 60 4.66 3.65 26.51
CA THR A 60 4.21 5.00 26.14
C THR A 60 4.73 6.11 27.08
N HIS A 61 5.01 5.80 28.34
CA HIS A 61 5.53 6.76 29.31
C HIS A 61 7.06 6.76 29.41
N PHE A 62 7.72 5.64 29.10
CA PHE A 62 9.18 5.51 29.13
C PHE A 62 9.87 5.97 27.85
N THR A 63 9.16 6.06 26.71
CA THR A 63 9.76 6.54 25.45
C THR A 63 10.04 8.04 25.44
N ALA A 64 9.51 8.81 26.41
CA ALA A 64 9.62 10.28 26.44
C ALA A 64 9.22 10.96 25.11
N GLY A 65 8.31 10.36 24.34
CA GLY A 65 7.88 10.84 23.02
C GLY A 65 8.70 10.31 21.83
N LEU A 66 9.75 9.50 22.05
CA LEU A 66 10.58 8.89 21.00
C LEU A 66 10.04 7.53 20.53
N SER A 67 8.73 7.30 20.61
CA SER A 67 8.11 6.02 20.22
C SER A 67 8.45 5.60 18.78
N PRO A 68 8.47 6.49 17.77
CA PRO A 68 8.88 6.11 16.41
C PRO A 68 10.33 5.62 16.32
N VAL A 69 11.27 6.29 17.01
CA VAL A 69 12.68 5.88 17.03
C VAL A 69 12.85 4.50 17.68
N ILE A 70 12.08 4.24 18.73
CA ILE A 70 12.09 2.93 19.39
C ILE A 70 11.46 1.86 18.49
N ALA A 71 10.38 2.19 17.77
CA ALA A 71 9.79 1.31 16.77
C ALA A 71 10.81 0.96 15.67
N ASP A 72 11.57 1.94 15.15
CA ASP A 72 12.64 1.70 14.17
C ASP A 72 13.71 0.74 14.70
N LEU A 73 14.17 0.93 15.94
CA LEU A 73 15.16 0.05 16.57
C LEU A 73 14.62 -1.37 16.76
N LEU A 74 13.35 -1.50 17.16
CA LEU A 74 12.68 -2.80 17.29
C LEU A 74 12.51 -3.48 15.94
N TRP A 75 12.17 -2.72 14.91
CA TRP A 75 12.05 -3.23 13.54
C TRP A 75 13.38 -3.77 13.01
N LEU A 76 14.47 -3.02 13.19
CA LEU A 76 15.81 -3.48 12.83
C LEU A 76 16.19 -4.76 13.57
N ARG A 77 15.87 -4.85 14.87
CA ARG A 77 16.10 -6.06 15.66
C ARG A 77 15.23 -7.21 15.18
N CYS A 78 13.98 -6.96 14.79
CA CYS A 78 13.07 -7.94 14.21
C CYS A 78 13.66 -8.54 12.93
N ILE A 79 14.14 -7.70 12.00
CA ILE A 79 14.81 -8.15 10.77
C ILE A 79 16.03 -9.02 11.10
N GLN A 80 16.86 -8.61 12.06
CA GLN A 80 18.04 -9.37 12.46
C GLN A 80 17.67 -10.73 13.07
N TYR A 81 16.70 -10.76 13.98
CA TYR A 81 16.16 -11.98 14.58
C TYR A 81 15.67 -12.94 13.49
N THR A 82 14.82 -12.45 12.58
CA THR A 82 14.29 -13.23 11.48
C THR A 82 15.41 -13.78 10.59
N ALA A 83 16.44 -12.98 10.30
CA ALA A 83 17.58 -13.44 9.49
C ALA A 83 18.41 -14.53 10.20
N ILE A 84 18.61 -14.42 11.51
CA ILE A 84 19.34 -15.42 12.31
C ILE A 84 18.55 -16.72 12.37
N GLU A 85 17.26 -16.66 12.72
CA GLU A 85 16.42 -17.86 12.82
C GLU A 85 16.24 -18.56 11.48
N ASN A 86 16.15 -17.80 10.39
CA ASN A 86 16.02 -18.36 9.05
C ASN A 86 17.29 -19.12 8.59
N ARG A 87 18.46 -18.83 9.16
CA ARG A 87 19.70 -19.61 8.94
C ARG A 87 19.83 -20.80 9.88
N GLY A 88 19.11 -20.77 11.00
CA GLY A 88 19.18 -21.77 12.06
C GLY A 88 18.01 -22.75 12.03
N ARG A 89 17.31 -22.84 13.16
CA ARG A 89 16.23 -23.83 13.39
C ARG A 89 14.92 -23.47 12.71
N ARG A 90 14.80 -22.25 12.18
CA ARG A 90 13.58 -21.70 11.54
C ARG A 90 12.37 -21.72 12.47
N VAL A 91 12.59 -21.44 13.76
CA VAL A 91 11.54 -21.30 14.78
C VAL A 91 11.42 -19.82 15.13
N PHE A 92 10.32 -19.20 14.70
CA PHE A 92 10.12 -17.75 14.80
C PHE A 92 9.19 -17.38 15.97
N GLU A 93 9.48 -17.89 17.17
CA GLU A 93 8.65 -17.73 18.37
C GLU A 93 8.32 -16.25 18.69
N TRP A 94 9.30 -15.36 18.55
CA TRP A 94 9.15 -13.94 18.95
C TRP A 94 8.67 -13.02 17.83
N LEU A 95 8.58 -13.51 16.59
CA LEU A 95 8.37 -12.68 15.41
C LEU A 95 7.07 -11.86 15.52
N GLU A 96 5.98 -12.52 15.90
CA GLU A 96 4.66 -11.88 16.04
C GLU A 96 4.70 -10.76 17.09
N GLN A 97 5.18 -11.06 18.30
CA GLN A 97 5.29 -10.06 19.35
C GLN A 97 6.17 -8.88 18.94
N MET A 98 7.30 -9.12 18.26
CA MET A 98 8.20 -8.06 17.80
C MET A 98 7.52 -7.13 16.78
N VAL A 99 6.82 -7.72 15.80
CA VAL A 99 6.12 -6.96 14.76
C VAL A 99 4.94 -6.18 15.35
N PHE A 100 4.08 -6.82 16.14
CA PHE A 100 2.93 -6.16 16.76
C PHE A 100 3.36 -5.05 17.73
N THR A 101 4.44 -5.24 18.50
CA THR A 101 4.96 -4.19 19.37
C THR A 101 5.49 -3.00 18.56
N THR A 102 6.17 -3.27 17.45
CA THR A 102 6.70 -2.23 16.54
C THR A 102 5.58 -1.33 16.04
N VAL A 103 4.50 -1.91 15.49
CA VAL A 103 3.39 -1.14 14.92
C VAL A 103 2.49 -0.48 15.98
N ARG A 104 2.46 -1.02 17.21
CA ARG A 104 1.79 -0.36 18.35
C ARG A 104 2.54 0.88 18.81
N LEU A 105 3.86 0.88 18.72
CA LEU A 105 4.70 2.04 19.05
C LEU A 105 4.66 3.12 17.97
N ASP A 106 4.62 2.72 16.71
CA ASP A 106 4.43 3.62 15.57
C ASP A 106 3.36 3.08 14.59
N PRO A 107 2.10 3.52 14.76
CA PRO A 107 1.00 3.13 13.86
C PRO A 107 1.16 3.64 12.42
N TYR A 108 2.04 4.60 12.15
CA TYR A 108 2.27 5.11 10.79
C TYR A 108 3.41 4.38 10.07
N PHE A 109 4.04 3.39 10.73
CA PHE A 109 5.14 2.62 10.16
C PHE A 109 4.67 1.57 9.15
N LYS A 110 4.25 2.04 7.96
CA LYS A 110 3.72 1.21 6.85
C LYS A 110 4.57 -0.03 6.55
N ASP A 111 5.89 0.13 6.50
CA ASP A 111 6.78 -0.97 6.09
C ASP A 111 6.84 -2.09 7.15
N ALA A 112 6.69 -1.76 8.44
CA ALA A 112 6.58 -2.76 9.50
C ALA A 112 5.29 -3.58 9.36
N TYR A 113 4.16 -2.95 8.98
CA TYR A 113 2.94 -3.69 8.65
C TYR A 113 3.13 -4.60 7.43
N ARG A 114 3.64 -4.04 6.33
CA ARG A 114 3.80 -4.77 5.07
C ARG A 114 4.74 -5.97 5.21
N TYR A 115 5.98 -5.72 5.62
CA TYR A 115 7.01 -6.76 5.69
C TYR A 115 6.82 -7.66 6.90
N GLY A 116 6.30 -7.14 8.01
CA GLY A 116 5.92 -7.96 9.16
C GLY A 116 4.85 -8.98 8.78
N ALA A 117 3.85 -8.59 8.00
CA ALA A 117 2.81 -9.49 7.51
C ALA A 117 3.38 -10.57 6.57
N ILE A 118 4.30 -10.18 5.68
CA ILE A 118 5.02 -11.13 4.81
C ILE A 118 5.84 -12.11 5.65
N PHE A 119 6.54 -11.66 6.70
CA PHE A 119 7.30 -12.56 7.56
C PHE A 119 6.39 -13.55 8.28
N LEU A 120 5.26 -13.10 8.82
CA LEU A 120 4.28 -13.97 9.49
C LEU A 120 3.70 -15.02 8.54
N SER A 121 3.27 -14.61 7.34
CA SER A 121 2.68 -15.54 6.37
C SER A 121 3.71 -16.46 5.72
N ALA A 122 4.89 -15.98 5.36
CA ALA A 122 5.87 -16.76 4.62
C ALA A 122 6.76 -17.64 5.51
N LEU A 123 7.08 -17.19 6.73
CA LEU A 123 8.03 -17.88 7.61
C LEU A 123 7.35 -18.71 8.70
N ARG A 124 6.22 -18.23 9.24
CA ARG A 124 5.43 -18.97 10.24
C ARG A 124 4.23 -19.71 9.64
N ALA A 125 3.89 -19.47 8.37
CA ALA A 125 2.62 -19.89 7.78
C ALA A 125 1.40 -19.38 8.58
N ASP A 126 1.56 -18.28 9.30
CA ASP A 126 0.53 -17.70 10.16
C ASP A 126 -0.25 -16.64 9.39
N ALA A 127 -1.31 -17.11 8.71
CA ALA A 127 -2.17 -16.25 7.91
C ALA A 127 -3.06 -15.33 8.76
N ASP A 128 -3.44 -15.76 9.97
CA ASP A 128 -4.35 -14.98 10.82
C ASP A 128 -3.64 -13.75 11.36
N SER A 129 -2.49 -13.93 11.99
CA SER A 129 -1.68 -12.82 12.51
C SER A 129 -1.21 -11.89 11.39
N SER A 130 -0.93 -12.43 10.20
CA SER A 130 -0.56 -11.65 9.01
C SER A 130 -1.72 -10.76 8.55
N LEU A 131 -2.93 -11.30 8.42
CA LEU A 131 -4.12 -10.54 8.03
C LEU A 131 -4.53 -9.51 9.09
N GLU A 132 -4.48 -9.88 10.37
CA GLU A 132 -4.74 -8.96 11.48
C GLU A 132 -3.81 -7.75 11.41
N LEU A 133 -2.51 -7.99 11.23
CA LEU A 133 -1.53 -6.92 11.12
C LEU A 133 -1.82 -6.01 9.92
N LEU A 134 -2.14 -6.57 8.75
CA LEU A 134 -2.47 -5.78 7.56
C LEU A 134 -3.75 -4.95 7.77
N HIS A 135 -4.78 -5.52 8.39
CA HIS A 135 -6.01 -4.80 8.75
C HIS A 135 -5.76 -3.66 9.72
N MET A 136 -4.86 -3.83 10.68
CA MET A 136 -4.43 -2.74 11.56
C MET A 136 -3.75 -1.60 10.78
N GLY A 137 -2.97 -1.91 9.75
CA GLY A 137 -2.19 -0.92 8.99
C GLY A 137 -2.98 -0.14 7.94
N ILE A 138 -4.01 -0.74 7.35
CA ILE A 138 -4.82 -0.12 6.27
C ILE A 138 -5.40 1.26 6.68
N PRO A 139 -6.00 1.44 7.87
CA PRO A 139 -6.50 2.74 8.32
C PRO A 139 -5.41 3.82 8.48
N TYR A 140 -4.19 3.45 8.86
CA TYR A 140 -3.09 4.41 9.06
C TYR A 140 -2.37 4.77 7.75
N ALA A 141 -2.48 3.92 6.72
CA ALA A 141 -1.89 4.15 5.40
C ALA A 141 -2.91 3.92 4.26
N PRO A 142 -4.00 4.71 4.18
CA PRO A 142 -5.11 4.47 3.24
C PRO A 142 -4.73 4.64 1.77
N ARG A 143 -3.61 5.33 1.48
CA ARG A 143 -3.05 5.47 0.12
C ARG A 143 -2.12 4.33 -0.28
N SER A 144 -1.78 3.42 0.63
CA SER A 144 -0.91 2.29 0.34
C SER A 144 -1.69 1.22 -0.40
N TRP A 145 -1.34 1.00 -1.66
CA TRP A 145 -1.85 -0.15 -2.42
C TRP A 145 -1.21 -1.46 -1.94
N GLU A 146 -0.04 -1.39 -1.30
CA GLU A 146 0.74 -2.55 -0.88
C GLU A 146 0.03 -3.33 0.22
N LEU A 147 -0.52 -2.69 1.25
CA LEU A 147 -1.12 -3.41 2.39
C LEU A 147 -2.32 -4.29 1.97
N PRO A 148 -3.31 -3.77 1.21
CA PRO A 148 -4.36 -4.63 0.69
C PRO A 148 -3.81 -5.67 -0.29
N PHE A 149 -2.79 -5.34 -1.07
CA PHE A 149 -2.20 -6.32 -1.99
C PHE A 149 -1.57 -7.50 -1.25
N GLU A 150 -0.81 -7.26 -0.19
CA GLU A 150 -0.25 -8.34 0.63
C GLU A 150 -1.38 -9.16 1.27
N ALA A 151 -2.50 -8.55 1.67
CA ALA A 151 -3.65 -9.27 2.21
C ALA A 151 -4.28 -10.20 1.16
N ALA A 152 -4.36 -9.73 -0.10
CA ALA A 152 -4.77 -10.57 -1.23
C ALA A 152 -3.81 -11.75 -1.41
N MET A 153 -2.51 -11.52 -1.29
CA MET A 153 -1.51 -12.58 -1.45
C MET A 153 -1.56 -13.62 -0.35
N VAL A 154 -1.74 -13.22 0.91
CA VAL A 154 -1.92 -14.13 2.05
C VAL A 154 -3.13 -15.04 1.81
N GLN A 155 -4.24 -14.50 1.30
CA GLN A 155 -5.40 -15.31 0.93
C GLN A 155 -5.03 -16.35 -0.13
N LEU A 156 -4.39 -15.95 -1.23
CA LEU A 156 -4.05 -16.85 -2.35
C LEU A 156 -3.00 -17.92 -1.99
N GLN A 157 -2.08 -17.60 -1.08
CA GLN A 157 -0.93 -18.45 -0.76
C GLN A 157 -1.20 -19.34 0.45
N ASN A 158 -1.63 -18.75 1.57
CA ASN A 158 -1.77 -19.46 2.84
C ASN A 158 -3.16 -20.05 3.05
N ARG A 159 -4.18 -19.47 2.41
CA ARG A 159 -5.60 -19.87 2.58
C ARG A 159 -6.17 -20.55 1.33
N ARG A 160 -5.33 -21.00 0.38
CA ARG A 160 -5.74 -21.53 -0.93
C ARG A 160 -6.82 -22.64 -0.88
N ASN A 161 -6.84 -23.43 0.17
CA ASN A 161 -7.78 -24.54 0.34
C ASN A 161 -9.14 -24.10 0.91
N GLU A 162 -9.26 -22.85 1.35
CA GLU A 162 -10.53 -22.29 1.80
C GLU A 162 -11.40 -21.93 0.60
N PRO A 163 -12.71 -22.28 0.61
CA PRO A 163 -13.62 -21.98 -0.49
C PRO A 163 -13.63 -20.49 -0.87
N ASP A 164 -13.53 -19.62 0.14
CA ASP A 164 -13.67 -18.17 0.00
C ASP A 164 -12.33 -17.43 -0.18
N SER A 165 -11.20 -18.13 -0.20
CA SER A 165 -9.88 -17.47 -0.18
C SER A 165 -9.65 -16.60 -1.43
N ARG A 166 -9.84 -17.18 -2.62
CA ARG A 166 -9.65 -16.45 -3.88
C ARG A 166 -10.63 -15.29 -4.04
N PHE A 167 -11.81 -15.47 -3.48
CA PHE A 167 -12.82 -14.44 -3.38
C PHE A 167 -12.40 -13.27 -2.48
N LYS A 168 -11.92 -13.55 -1.26
CA LYS A 168 -11.34 -12.54 -0.36
C LYS A 168 -10.11 -11.88 -1.00
N ALA A 169 -9.32 -12.62 -1.77
CA ALA A 169 -8.18 -12.09 -2.50
C ALA A 169 -8.60 -11.06 -3.56
N ALA A 170 -9.64 -11.36 -4.34
CA ALA A 170 -10.17 -10.42 -5.34
C ALA A 170 -10.64 -9.11 -4.69
N GLN A 171 -11.28 -9.21 -3.53
CA GLN A 171 -11.70 -8.09 -2.70
C GLN A 171 -10.52 -7.19 -2.27
N TYR A 172 -9.48 -7.76 -1.68
CA TYR A 172 -8.30 -6.98 -1.28
C TYR A 172 -7.50 -6.42 -2.47
N ALA A 173 -7.45 -7.17 -3.58
CA ALA A 173 -6.85 -6.68 -4.82
C ALA A 173 -7.63 -5.47 -5.37
N ALA A 174 -8.96 -5.49 -5.32
CA ALA A 174 -9.80 -4.35 -5.68
C ALA A 174 -9.51 -3.12 -4.79
N MET A 175 -9.37 -3.32 -3.48
CA MET A 175 -8.96 -2.25 -2.55
C MET A 175 -7.59 -1.66 -2.94
N SER A 176 -6.64 -2.50 -3.34
CA SER A 176 -5.32 -2.04 -3.80
C SER A 176 -5.44 -1.11 -5.00
N VAL A 177 -6.24 -1.51 -6.00
CA VAL A 177 -6.51 -0.70 -7.20
C VAL A 177 -7.25 0.59 -6.85
N ALA A 178 -8.16 0.54 -5.87
CA ALA A 178 -8.95 1.69 -5.43
C ALA A 178 -8.10 2.85 -4.90
N THR A 179 -6.91 2.57 -4.35
CA THR A 179 -5.99 3.62 -3.88
C THR A 179 -5.50 4.56 -4.99
N GLY A 180 -5.55 4.13 -6.26
CA GLY A 180 -5.05 4.88 -7.43
C GLY A 180 -3.55 4.76 -7.68
N TYR A 181 -2.78 4.16 -6.76
CA TYR A 181 -1.30 4.07 -6.86
C TYR A 181 -0.77 2.70 -7.30
N ALA A 182 -1.65 1.69 -7.41
CA ALA A 182 -1.28 0.33 -7.76
C ALA A 182 -0.56 0.25 -9.13
N PRO A 183 0.50 -0.56 -9.25
CA PRO A 183 1.17 -0.80 -10.52
C PRO A 183 0.29 -1.62 -11.47
N GLY A 184 0.54 -1.53 -12.78
CA GLY A 184 -0.27 -2.21 -13.80
C GLY A 184 -0.47 -3.70 -13.54
N LEU A 185 0.58 -4.41 -13.13
CA LEU A 185 0.50 -5.85 -12.79
C LEU A 185 -0.55 -6.17 -11.71
N VAL A 186 -0.73 -5.28 -10.72
CA VAL A 186 -1.71 -5.46 -9.65
C VAL A 186 -3.12 -5.17 -10.17
N ILE A 187 -3.26 -4.20 -11.08
CA ILE A 187 -4.53 -3.91 -11.76
C ILE A 187 -4.97 -5.10 -12.60
N ASP A 188 -4.06 -5.68 -13.39
CA ASP A 188 -4.33 -6.83 -14.25
C ASP A 188 -4.71 -8.07 -13.42
N LEU A 189 -4.00 -8.29 -12.29
CA LEU A 189 -4.32 -9.37 -11.37
C LEU A 189 -5.71 -9.19 -10.74
N ALA A 190 -6.02 -7.97 -10.28
CA ALA A 190 -7.33 -7.67 -9.70
C ALA A 190 -8.45 -7.89 -10.71
N ALA A 191 -8.28 -7.42 -11.96
CA ALA A 191 -9.24 -7.62 -13.04
C ALA A 191 -9.47 -9.11 -13.32
N LYS A 192 -8.38 -9.90 -13.41
CA LYS A 192 -8.46 -11.34 -13.60
C LYS A 192 -9.22 -12.03 -12.47
N LEU A 193 -8.86 -11.75 -11.21
CA LEU A 193 -9.52 -12.32 -10.04
C LEU A 193 -11.00 -11.93 -9.95
N GLN A 194 -11.36 -10.70 -10.33
CA GLN A 194 -12.76 -10.28 -10.38
C GLN A 194 -13.54 -11.01 -11.46
N SER A 195 -12.96 -11.18 -12.66
CA SER A 195 -13.61 -11.85 -13.80
C SER A 195 -13.88 -13.33 -13.53
N GLU A 196 -12.99 -14.02 -12.82
CA GLU A 196 -13.09 -15.47 -12.54
C GLU A 196 -14.27 -15.81 -11.61
N TYR A 197 -14.74 -14.84 -10.82
CA TYR A 197 -15.70 -15.08 -9.74
C TYR A 197 -17.01 -14.27 -9.87
N ASP A 198 -17.23 -13.52 -10.96
CA ASP A 198 -18.39 -12.64 -11.19
C ASP A 198 -18.72 -11.76 -9.96
N LEU A 199 -17.68 -11.23 -9.30
CA LEU A 199 -17.76 -10.65 -7.96
C LEU A 199 -18.34 -9.24 -7.91
N GLY A 200 -19.06 -8.80 -8.94
CA GLY A 200 -19.69 -7.49 -8.95
C GLY A 200 -20.57 -7.26 -7.73
N ASP A 201 -21.28 -8.30 -7.27
CA ASP A 201 -22.24 -8.18 -6.17
C ASP A 201 -21.61 -8.20 -4.79
N ILE A 202 -20.46 -8.87 -4.61
CA ILE A 202 -19.76 -8.85 -3.32
C ILE A 202 -18.82 -7.65 -3.25
N GLU A 203 -18.16 -7.28 -4.35
CA GLU A 203 -17.44 -6.01 -4.41
C GLU A 203 -18.39 -4.86 -3.98
N ALA A 204 -19.65 -4.87 -4.47
CA ALA A 204 -20.67 -3.95 -3.98
C ALA A 204 -20.89 -4.07 -2.45
N GLY A 205 -21.13 -5.27 -1.92
CA GLY A 205 -21.35 -5.47 -0.48
C GLY A 205 -20.18 -5.02 0.41
N MET A 206 -18.93 -5.18 -0.03
CA MET A 206 -17.78 -4.64 0.70
C MET A 206 -17.79 -3.11 0.69
N TRP A 207 -17.97 -2.49 -0.47
CA TRP A 207 -17.98 -1.03 -0.56
C TRP A 207 -19.19 -0.43 0.18
N GLU A 208 -20.34 -1.11 0.18
CA GLU A 208 -21.51 -0.77 1.00
C GLU A 208 -21.18 -0.77 2.50
N ASN A 209 -20.42 -1.76 2.98
CA ASN A 209 -19.94 -1.76 4.36
C ASN A 209 -18.96 -0.61 4.63
N MET A 210 -18.05 -0.33 3.68
CA MET A 210 -17.07 0.74 3.79
C MET A 210 -17.70 2.15 3.76
N LEU A 211 -18.88 2.32 3.16
CA LEU A 211 -19.65 3.56 3.26
C LEU A 211 -20.05 3.93 4.70
N ASN A 212 -20.08 2.95 5.62
CA ASN A 212 -20.37 3.17 7.02
C ASN A 212 -19.12 3.47 7.87
N SER A 213 -17.94 3.62 7.25
CA SER A 213 -16.71 3.97 7.96
C SER A 213 -16.77 5.38 8.57
N ASP A 214 -16.17 5.56 9.75
CA ASP A 214 -16.03 6.88 10.37
C ASP A 214 -15.08 7.81 9.58
N ASP A 215 -14.18 7.24 8.78
CA ASP A 215 -13.24 7.98 7.96
C ASP A 215 -13.93 8.53 6.69
N ARG A 216 -13.90 9.86 6.54
CA ARG A 216 -14.48 10.56 5.39
C ARG A 216 -13.84 10.13 4.06
N LEU A 217 -12.52 9.95 4.01
CA LEU A 217 -11.81 9.53 2.79
C LEU A 217 -12.28 8.12 2.36
N MET A 218 -12.43 7.21 3.32
CA MET A 218 -12.87 5.85 3.05
C MET A 218 -14.31 5.81 2.53
N ARG A 219 -15.19 6.67 3.05
CA ARG A 219 -16.55 6.83 2.54
C ARG A 219 -16.59 7.39 1.13
N GLU A 220 -15.81 8.42 0.83
CA GLU A 220 -15.72 9.01 -0.51
C GLU A 220 -15.18 7.98 -1.52
N LEU A 221 -14.17 7.20 -1.13
CA LEU A 221 -13.62 6.12 -1.95
C LEU A 221 -14.67 5.02 -2.22
N ALA A 222 -15.36 4.58 -1.17
CA ALA A 222 -16.40 3.55 -1.28
C ALA A 222 -17.56 4.00 -2.18
N GLN A 223 -18.00 5.25 -2.05
CA GLN A 223 -19.06 5.82 -2.89
C GLN A 223 -18.64 5.81 -4.37
N ARG A 224 -17.43 6.30 -4.67
CA ARG A 224 -16.89 6.28 -6.04
C ARG A 224 -16.87 4.87 -6.60
N LYS A 225 -16.47 3.88 -5.81
CA LYS A 225 -16.40 2.48 -6.24
C LYS A 225 -17.77 1.86 -6.49
N LEU A 226 -18.77 2.17 -5.66
CA LEU A 226 -20.14 1.72 -5.90
C LEU A 226 -20.73 2.28 -7.20
N TYR A 227 -20.39 3.52 -7.54
CA TYR A 227 -20.75 4.10 -8.83
C TYR A 227 -20.10 3.37 -10.01
N GLU A 228 -18.82 3.03 -9.91
CA GLU A 228 -18.14 2.21 -10.94
C GLU A 228 -18.74 0.80 -11.06
N VAL A 229 -19.14 0.17 -9.95
CA VAL A 229 -19.84 -1.12 -9.96
C VAL A 229 -21.21 -1.01 -10.65
N ALA A 230 -21.98 0.03 -10.34
CA ALA A 230 -23.27 0.27 -10.99
C ALA A 230 -23.12 0.44 -12.51
N ILE A 231 -22.11 1.17 -12.97
CA ILE A 231 -21.83 1.33 -14.41
C ILE A 231 -21.46 -0.01 -15.05
N ARG A 232 -20.64 -0.85 -14.40
CA ARG A 232 -20.31 -2.19 -14.90
C ARG A 232 -21.55 -3.09 -15.03
N ARG A 233 -22.47 -3.04 -14.06
CA ARG A 233 -23.77 -3.76 -14.14
C ARG A 233 -24.63 -3.25 -15.31
N ASN A 234 -24.64 -1.93 -15.54
CA ASN A 234 -25.32 -1.35 -16.69
C ASN A 234 -24.72 -1.85 -18.00
N LEU A 235 -23.40 -1.90 -18.14
CA LEU A 235 -22.74 -2.45 -19.33
C LEU A 235 -23.14 -3.90 -19.60
N LYS A 236 -23.16 -4.77 -18.59
CA LYS A 236 -23.65 -6.16 -18.70
C LYS A 236 -25.11 -6.23 -19.18
N THR A 237 -25.93 -5.25 -18.78
CA THR A 237 -27.31 -5.11 -19.26
C THR A 237 -27.35 -4.70 -20.74
N LEU A 238 -26.53 -3.73 -21.16
CA LEU A 238 -26.40 -3.32 -22.55
C LEU A 238 -25.89 -4.47 -23.44
N GLU A 239 -24.92 -5.26 -22.97
CA GLU A 239 -24.43 -6.45 -23.67
C GLU A 239 -25.58 -7.43 -23.93
N GLY A 240 -26.43 -7.67 -22.94
CA GLY A 240 -27.62 -8.50 -23.10
C GLY A 240 -28.64 -7.94 -24.11
N TRP A 241 -28.73 -6.62 -24.27
CA TRP A 241 -29.55 -6.00 -25.31
C TRP A 241 -28.92 -6.15 -26.69
N VAL A 242 -27.61 -5.94 -26.81
CA VAL A 242 -26.83 -6.12 -28.05
C VAL A 242 -26.99 -7.56 -28.55
N GLU A 243 -26.88 -8.54 -27.68
CA GLU A 243 -26.99 -9.95 -28.08
C GLU A 243 -28.39 -10.30 -28.59
N LYS A 244 -29.45 -9.81 -27.92
CA LYS A 244 -30.83 -9.96 -28.43
C LYS A 244 -31.05 -9.30 -29.78
N TYR A 245 -30.45 -8.14 -30.02
CA TYR A 245 -30.50 -7.48 -31.32
C TYR A 245 -29.78 -8.34 -32.37
N ARG A 246 -28.59 -8.85 -32.04
CA ARG A 246 -27.77 -9.68 -32.93
C ARG A 246 -28.50 -10.98 -33.32
N GLU A 247 -29.18 -11.63 -32.39
CA GLU A 247 -30.01 -12.82 -32.67
C GLU A 247 -31.13 -12.54 -33.68
N GLY A 248 -31.73 -11.33 -33.65
CA GLY A 248 -32.80 -10.94 -34.56
C GLY A 248 -32.34 -10.41 -35.91
N ALA A 249 -31.27 -9.60 -35.94
CA ALA A 249 -30.80 -8.88 -37.13
C ALA A 249 -29.63 -9.58 -37.86
N GLY A 250 -28.94 -10.52 -37.21
CA GLY A 250 -27.76 -11.21 -37.76
C GLY A 250 -26.47 -10.39 -37.79
N HIS A 251 -26.50 -9.15 -37.31
CA HIS A 251 -25.36 -8.25 -37.17
C HIS A 251 -25.46 -7.45 -35.86
N PRO A 252 -24.34 -6.92 -35.32
CA PRO A 252 -24.42 -6.03 -34.16
C PRO A 252 -25.16 -4.72 -34.52
N PRO A 253 -25.78 -4.05 -33.53
CA PRO A 253 -26.37 -2.74 -33.73
C PRO A 253 -25.27 -1.71 -34.07
N PRO A 254 -25.45 -0.86 -35.10
CA PRO A 254 -24.43 0.08 -35.52
C PRO A 254 -24.30 1.31 -34.60
N SER A 255 -25.28 1.53 -33.72
CA SER A 255 -25.25 2.59 -32.72
C SER A 255 -26.10 2.24 -31.50
N LEU A 256 -25.82 2.91 -30.38
CA LEU A 256 -26.64 2.77 -29.17
C LEU A 256 -28.08 3.25 -29.41
N GLU A 257 -28.28 4.29 -30.22
CA GLU A 257 -29.60 4.83 -30.56
C GLU A 257 -30.47 3.79 -31.29
N GLU A 258 -29.87 3.05 -32.22
CA GLU A 258 -30.57 1.99 -32.94
C GLU A 258 -30.91 0.81 -32.03
N LEU A 259 -29.99 0.43 -31.14
CA LEU A 259 -30.24 -0.59 -30.13
C LEU A 259 -31.43 -0.22 -29.23
N LEU A 260 -31.47 1.01 -28.73
CA LEU A 260 -32.56 1.50 -27.87
C LEU A 260 -33.90 1.53 -28.62
N LYS A 261 -33.89 1.97 -29.88
CA LYS A 261 -35.09 2.01 -30.73
C LYS A 261 -35.63 0.61 -31.00
N ALA A 262 -34.76 -0.35 -31.33
CA ALA A 262 -35.14 -1.74 -31.59
C ALA A 262 -35.67 -2.45 -30.33
N GLY A 263 -35.12 -2.11 -29.15
CA GLY A 263 -35.57 -2.64 -27.86
C GLY A 263 -36.80 -1.94 -27.26
N ASN A 264 -37.32 -0.89 -27.90
CA ASN A 264 -38.34 0.02 -27.35
C ASN A 264 -37.96 0.57 -25.96
N ILE A 265 -36.68 0.95 -25.80
CA ILE A 265 -36.09 1.46 -24.56
C ILE A 265 -36.00 2.98 -24.65
N ALA A 266 -36.62 3.69 -23.71
CA ALA A 266 -36.69 5.15 -23.75
C ALA A 266 -35.32 5.85 -23.56
N SER A 267 -34.46 5.28 -22.72
CA SER A 267 -33.14 5.84 -22.41
C SER A 267 -32.20 4.74 -21.90
N PRO A 268 -30.87 4.89 -22.06
CA PRO A 268 -29.93 4.00 -21.41
C PRO A 268 -30.01 4.14 -19.88
N PRO A 269 -29.53 3.14 -19.11
CA PRO A 269 -29.38 3.26 -17.67
C PRO A 269 -28.54 4.50 -17.29
N PRO A 270 -28.77 5.13 -16.13
CA PRO A 270 -28.02 6.30 -15.74
C PRO A 270 -26.54 5.99 -15.48
N ASP A 271 -25.66 6.93 -15.80
CA ASP A 271 -24.27 6.94 -15.33
C ASP A 271 -24.18 7.83 -14.07
N PRO A 272 -23.97 7.26 -12.87
CA PRO A 272 -23.87 8.01 -11.63
C PRO A 272 -22.66 8.97 -11.55
N LEU A 273 -21.68 8.83 -12.45
CA LEU A 273 -20.51 9.69 -12.58
C LEU A 273 -20.69 10.77 -13.66
N GLY A 274 -21.84 10.80 -14.34
CA GLY A 274 -22.18 11.82 -15.34
C GLY A 274 -21.61 11.56 -16.75
N GLY A 275 -21.04 10.39 -16.99
CA GLY A 275 -20.60 9.98 -18.33
C GLY A 275 -21.73 9.49 -19.23
N ARG A 276 -21.34 8.86 -20.35
CA ARG A 276 -22.27 8.35 -21.37
C ARG A 276 -21.86 6.97 -21.86
N TYR A 277 -22.85 6.23 -22.34
CA TYR A 277 -22.67 4.93 -22.98
C TYR A 277 -22.58 5.09 -24.50
N PHE A 278 -21.78 4.25 -25.16
CA PHE A 278 -21.69 4.17 -26.63
C PHE A 278 -21.31 2.75 -27.05
N LEU A 279 -21.41 2.45 -28.35
CA LEU A 279 -21.01 1.15 -28.90
C LEU A 279 -19.73 1.29 -29.73
N GLY A 280 -18.85 0.31 -29.63
CA GLY A 280 -17.70 0.15 -30.52
C GLY A 280 -18.11 -0.40 -31.89
N PRO A 281 -17.18 -0.46 -32.86
CA PRO A 281 -17.45 -0.94 -34.22
C PRO A 281 -17.97 -2.38 -34.30
N ASP A 282 -17.68 -3.19 -33.29
CA ASP A 282 -18.09 -4.60 -33.12
C ASP A 282 -19.42 -4.75 -32.37
N GLY A 283 -20.02 -3.65 -31.94
CA GLY A 283 -21.22 -3.61 -31.11
C GLY A 283 -20.94 -3.74 -29.60
N THR A 284 -19.67 -3.79 -29.18
CA THR A 284 -19.32 -3.87 -27.75
C THR A 284 -19.71 -2.56 -27.04
N PRO A 285 -20.46 -2.60 -25.93
CA PRO A 285 -20.81 -1.39 -25.20
C PRO A 285 -19.65 -0.88 -24.35
N TYR A 286 -19.49 0.44 -24.34
CA TYR A 286 -18.49 1.17 -23.57
C TYR A 286 -19.12 2.28 -22.75
N ASN A 287 -18.41 2.75 -21.73
CA ASN A 287 -18.80 3.87 -20.88
C ASN A 287 -17.64 4.85 -20.71
N THR A 288 -17.88 6.15 -20.95
CA THR A 288 -16.81 7.17 -20.88
C THR A 288 -16.21 7.32 -19.48
N SER A 289 -17.01 7.26 -18.41
CA SER A 289 -16.50 7.40 -17.04
C SER A 289 -15.48 6.32 -16.66
N LEU A 290 -15.74 5.06 -17.07
CA LEU A 290 -14.80 3.96 -16.85
C LEU A 290 -13.58 4.05 -17.76
N LEU A 291 -13.78 4.45 -19.02
CA LEU A 291 -12.67 4.61 -19.98
C LEU A 291 -11.73 5.76 -19.60
N ASP A 292 -12.27 6.89 -19.16
CA ASP A 292 -11.48 8.03 -18.67
C ASP A 292 -10.66 7.62 -17.43
N GLY A 293 -11.29 6.90 -16.50
CA GLY A 293 -10.59 6.37 -15.32
C GLY A 293 -9.49 5.34 -15.66
N ASP A 294 -9.68 4.52 -16.70
CA ASP A 294 -8.60 3.63 -17.18
C ASP A 294 -7.50 4.41 -17.91
N LYS A 295 -7.88 5.40 -18.72
CA LYS A 295 -6.96 6.28 -19.43
C LYS A 295 -6.05 7.01 -18.46
N ASP A 296 -6.61 7.65 -17.44
CA ASP A 296 -5.84 8.41 -16.44
C ASP A 296 -4.81 7.52 -15.72
N ARG A 297 -5.19 6.28 -15.37
CA ARG A 297 -4.29 5.30 -14.75
C ARG A 297 -3.14 4.90 -15.68
N ARG A 298 -3.43 4.65 -16.96
CA ARG A 298 -2.41 4.31 -17.97
C ARG A 298 -1.48 5.49 -18.23
N VAL A 299 -2.02 6.71 -18.36
CA VAL A 299 -1.24 7.96 -18.48
C VAL A 299 -0.32 8.15 -17.28
N ALA A 300 -0.84 8.00 -16.06
CA ALA A 300 -0.02 8.11 -14.84
C ALA A 300 1.10 7.05 -14.81
N SER A 301 0.82 5.83 -15.27
CA SER A 301 1.83 4.78 -15.40
C SER A 301 2.91 5.13 -16.43
N LEU A 302 2.52 5.63 -17.61
CA LEU A 302 3.45 6.05 -18.66
C LEU A 302 4.30 7.23 -18.21
N ARG A 303 3.72 8.24 -17.55
CA ARG A 303 4.46 9.38 -16.97
C ARG A 303 5.55 8.93 -16.01
N ARG A 304 5.27 7.98 -15.11
CA ARG A 304 6.29 7.41 -14.22
C ARG A 304 7.47 6.80 -14.98
N GLN A 305 7.23 6.14 -16.11
CA GLN A 305 8.30 5.56 -16.92
C GLN A 305 9.07 6.63 -17.70
N ILE A 306 8.38 7.66 -18.20
CA ILE A 306 8.99 8.83 -18.85
C ILE A 306 9.90 9.57 -17.86
N ASP A 307 9.45 9.77 -16.63
CA ASP A 307 10.24 10.39 -15.57
C ASP A 307 11.46 9.55 -15.23
N ALA A 308 11.30 8.23 -15.09
CA ALA A 308 12.42 7.31 -14.85
C ALA A 308 13.44 7.32 -16.01
N TYR A 309 12.98 7.40 -17.26
CA TYR A 309 13.85 7.56 -18.41
C TYR A 309 14.64 8.87 -18.33
N ARG A 310 13.97 9.98 -18.00
CA ARG A 310 14.62 11.28 -17.85
C ARG A 310 15.65 11.30 -16.74
N GLU A 311 15.37 10.69 -15.60
CA GLU A 311 16.34 10.57 -14.50
C GLU A 311 17.59 9.81 -14.93
N LYS A 312 17.43 8.77 -15.75
CA LYS A 312 18.53 7.94 -16.24
C LYS A 312 19.36 8.60 -17.34
N HIS A 313 18.72 9.29 -18.28
CA HIS A 313 19.35 9.81 -19.51
C HIS A 313 19.57 11.32 -19.51
N GLY A 314 18.99 12.04 -18.55
CA GLY A 314 19.07 13.50 -18.47
C GLY A 314 18.21 14.25 -19.50
N ALA A 315 17.42 13.54 -20.31
CA ALA A 315 16.56 14.08 -21.35
C ALA A 315 15.26 13.28 -21.47
N TRP A 316 14.21 13.90 -22.00
CA TRP A 316 12.96 13.20 -22.33
C TRP A 316 13.19 12.20 -23.48
N PRO A 317 12.47 11.06 -23.48
CA PRO A 317 12.49 10.15 -24.63
C PRO A 317 11.96 10.87 -25.87
N GLN A 318 12.48 10.53 -27.06
CA GLN A 318 12.01 11.10 -28.32
C GLN A 318 10.69 10.47 -28.77
N SER A 319 10.46 9.21 -28.39
CA SER A 319 9.18 8.53 -28.56
C SER A 319 8.90 7.55 -27.42
N LEU A 320 7.66 7.08 -27.31
CA LEU A 320 7.31 6.10 -26.27
C LEU A 320 8.00 4.73 -26.51
N GLU A 321 8.42 4.44 -27.73
CA GLU A 321 9.20 3.25 -28.08
C GLU A 321 10.61 3.26 -27.46
N ASP A 322 11.15 4.43 -27.13
CA ASP A 322 12.43 4.53 -26.40
C ASP A 322 12.32 3.91 -25.01
N LEU A 323 11.15 3.98 -24.37
CA LEU A 323 10.89 3.34 -23.08
C LEU A 323 10.94 1.81 -23.20
N ILE A 324 10.53 1.28 -24.35
CA ILE A 324 10.61 -0.15 -24.63
C ILE A 324 12.07 -0.55 -24.88
N SER A 325 12.76 0.23 -25.70
CA SER A 325 14.17 0.00 -26.05
C SER A 325 15.10 0.08 -24.82
N ASP A 326 14.77 0.94 -23.86
CA ASP A 326 15.50 1.06 -22.58
C ASP A 326 15.12 -0.02 -21.55
N GLY A 327 14.10 -0.84 -21.84
CA GLY A 327 13.60 -1.91 -20.98
C GLY A 327 12.70 -1.45 -19.83
N LEU A 328 12.31 -0.16 -19.80
CA LEU A 328 11.36 0.39 -18.83
C LEU A 328 9.93 -0.10 -19.07
N LEU A 329 9.60 -0.40 -20.33
CA LEU A 329 8.35 -1.03 -20.75
C LEU A 329 8.62 -2.32 -21.53
N ARG A 330 7.77 -3.32 -21.34
CA ARG A 330 7.76 -4.52 -22.20
C ARG A 330 7.03 -4.28 -23.52
N GLY A 331 6.12 -3.31 -23.53
CA GLY A 331 5.29 -2.93 -24.65
C GLY A 331 4.43 -1.73 -24.26
N LEU A 332 3.94 -1.02 -25.27
CA LEU A 332 3.01 0.10 -25.07
C LEU A 332 1.63 -0.46 -24.68
N PRO A 333 1.01 0.03 -23.59
CA PRO A 333 -0.35 -0.36 -23.25
C PRO A 333 -1.30 0.12 -24.35
N GLU A 334 -2.34 -0.64 -24.66
CA GLU A 334 -3.39 -0.18 -25.60
C GLU A 334 -4.15 1.02 -25.04
N HIS A 335 -4.66 1.88 -25.92
CA HIS A 335 -5.51 2.99 -25.51
C HIS A 335 -6.91 2.46 -25.11
N PRO A 336 -7.49 2.88 -23.97
CA PRO A 336 -8.77 2.33 -23.50
C PRO A 336 -9.94 2.61 -24.45
N TYR A 337 -9.95 3.79 -25.08
CA TYR A 337 -10.96 4.11 -26.09
C TYR A 337 -10.69 3.31 -27.38
N PRO A 338 -11.70 2.62 -27.92
CA PRO A 338 -11.51 1.79 -29.11
C PRO A 338 -11.11 2.65 -30.32
N GLY A 339 -10.02 2.25 -30.99
CA GLY A 339 -9.51 2.91 -32.20
C GLY A 339 -8.65 4.16 -31.96
N GLU A 340 -8.45 4.56 -30.70
CA GLU A 340 -7.59 5.69 -30.34
C GLU A 340 -6.14 5.25 -30.10
N SER A 341 -5.22 6.23 -30.11
CA SER A 341 -3.79 6.00 -29.89
C SER A 341 -3.18 7.07 -28.99
N TRP A 342 -2.11 6.73 -28.27
CA TRP A 342 -1.41 7.66 -27.39
C TRP A 342 -0.75 8.79 -28.17
N ARG A 343 -0.88 10.01 -27.65
CA ARG A 343 -0.16 11.18 -28.18
C ARG A 343 0.92 11.57 -27.19
N TYR A 344 2.17 11.65 -27.65
CA TYR A 344 3.31 11.99 -26.81
C TYR A 344 4.04 13.21 -27.37
N SER A 345 4.39 14.14 -26.48
CA SER A 345 5.15 15.34 -26.79
C SER A 345 6.56 15.24 -26.19
N PRO A 346 7.61 15.00 -27.00
CA PRO A 346 8.98 14.85 -26.51
C PRO A 346 9.58 16.16 -25.96
N GLU A 347 9.03 17.31 -26.34
CA GLU A 347 9.51 18.62 -25.87
C GLU A 347 9.25 18.83 -24.38
N ILE A 348 8.08 18.36 -23.90
CA ILE A 348 7.61 18.57 -22.53
C ILE A 348 7.46 17.28 -21.74
N GLY A 349 7.68 16.11 -22.35
CA GLY A 349 7.56 14.80 -21.71
C GLY A 349 6.12 14.41 -21.38
N GLU A 350 5.12 14.98 -22.06
CA GLU A 350 3.71 14.72 -21.77
C GLU A 350 3.10 13.67 -22.69
N VAL A 351 2.28 12.79 -22.11
CA VAL A 351 1.47 11.79 -22.82
C VAL A 351 -0.02 12.04 -22.55
N GLN A 352 -0.84 11.89 -23.59
CA GLN A 352 -2.29 12.12 -23.61
C GLN A 352 -3.06 11.00 -24.30
#